data_AF-A0A286URE5-F1
#
_entry.id   AF-A0A286URE5-F1
#
_cell.length_a   1.000
_cell.length_b   1.000
_cell.length_c   1.000
_cell.angle_alpha   90.00
_cell.angle_beta   90.00
_cell.angle_gamma   90.00
#
_symmetry.space_group_name_H-M   'P 1'
#
loop_
_entity.id
_entity.type
_entity.pdbx_description
1 polymer ?
#
loop_
_entity_poly.entity_id
_entity_poly.type
_entity_poly.pdbx_seq_one_letter_code
_entity_poly.pdbx_strand_id
1 'polypeptide(L)'
;MMSSQFSDDIDVTLPVRPEDLLLASVAYNAPEMRSLDSIIAQREQSTAVTPLPVEILLRIRSNLQQELFKSLAEETSRALVEYESTLVEGLCADCYWWNSDIYGQDVWAWVENGYRGPCSCCVVGDNDPRVPSPERQQVLDLYEDFDISSRAQWIRAYISKKYLRSHTKGHKRAWSFVKETLASFGCEHERKTVPPPKAPTDAAGVIADLKKAQTRNGYATASFGAPVIIRQSASVQDAEDADVTLRRLERELAIKPIPTSPCEAVQPSISSEGSAARFVDKIFKRNACEKHFLSQRVPAKNCFECLKLAASYKPITSRTLIVGAISAMYLVARVVF
;
A
#
# COMPACT_ATOMS: atom_id res chain seq x y z
N MET A 1 -42.55 10.74 -38.45
CA MET A 1 -41.08 10.61 -38.44
C MET A 1 -40.58 11.25 -37.16
N MET A 2 -40.45 10.44 -36.10
CA MET A 2 -39.94 10.90 -34.81
C MET A 2 -38.43 10.64 -34.79
N SER A 3 -37.67 11.72 -34.84
CA SER A 3 -36.22 11.68 -34.62
C SER A 3 -35.98 11.38 -33.16
N SER A 4 -35.78 10.10 -32.83
CA SER A 4 -35.14 9.69 -31.59
C SER A 4 -33.71 10.22 -31.64
N GLN A 5 -33.51 11.41 -31.08
CA GLN A 5 -32.19 11.91 -30.74
C GLN A 5 -31.64 10.94 -29.70
N PHE A 6 -30.71 10.09 -30.12
CA PHE A 6 -29.77 9.44 -29.22
C PHE A 6 -28.96 10.58 -28.60
N SER A 7 -29.42 11.09 -27.46
CA SER A 7 -28.53 11.74 -26.52
C SER A 7 -27.52 10.66 -26.15
N ASP A 8 -26.31 10.76 -26.70
CA ASP A 8 -25.15 10.08 -26.13
C ASP A 8 -24.99 10.67 -24.73
N ASP A 9 -25.72 10.12 -23.76
CA ASP A 9 -25.51 10.36 -22.34
C ASP A 9 -24.11 9.85 -22.05
N ILE A 10 -23.15 10.78 -22.10
CA ILE A 10 -21.77 10.53 -21.70
C ILE A 10 -21.85 10.17 -20.22
N ASP A 11 -21.78 8.87 -19.93
CA ASP A 11 -21.79 8.34 -18.58
C ASP A 11 -20.59 8.92 -17.83
N VAL A 12 -20.85 9.93 -16.98
CA VAL A 12 -19.81 10.66 -16.25
C VAL A 12 -19.25 9.71 -15.22
N THR A 13 -18.00 9.31 -15.41
CA THR A 13 -17.34 8.30 -14.58
C THR A 13 -16.01 8.80 -14.06
N LEU A 14 -15.67 8.37 -12.85
CA LEU A 14 -14.46 8.74 -12.15
C LEU A 14 -13.57 7.50 -11.93
N PRO A 15 -12.52 7.30 -12.73
CA PRO A 15 -11.58 6.20 -12.53
C PRO A 15 -10.62 6.52 -11.37
N VAL A 16 -10.62 5.68 -10.34
CA VAL A 16 -9.80 5.85 -9.14
C VAL A 16 -9.03 4.57 -8.84
N ARG A 17 -7.87 4.73 -8.20
CA ARG A 17 -7.08 3.60 -7.72
C ARG A 17 -7.74 2.92 -6.53
N PRO A 18 -7.77 1.58 -6.48
CA PRO A 18 -8.42 0.86 -5.40
C PRO A 18 -7.81 1.16 -4.02
N GLU A 19 -6.50 1.30 -3.93
CA GLU A 19 -5.76 1.63 -2.70
C GLU A 19 -6.10 3.03 -2.19
N ASP A 20 -6.12 4.03 -3.09
CA ASP A 20 -6.43 5.41 -2.73
C ASP A 20 -7.87 5.52 -2.25
N LEU A 21 -8.81 4.89 -2.95
CA LEU A 21 -10.22 4.89 -2.55
C LEU A 21 -10.43 4.22 -1.18
N LEU A 22 -9.73 3.11 -0.93
CA LEU A 22 -9.77 2.41 0.35
C LEU A 22 -9.23 3.29 1.49
N LEU A 23 -8.03 3.87 1.32
CA LEU A 23 -7.41 4.73 2.32
C LEU A 23 -8.20 6.02 2.55
N ALA A 24 -8.72 6.64 1.50
CA ALA A 24 -9.56 7.82 1.60
C ALA A 24 -10.87 7.54 2.34
N SER A 25 -11.48 6.38 2.13
CA SER A 25 -12.67 5.96 2.86
C SER A 25 -12.38 5.76 4.35
N VAL A 26 -11.20 5.21 4.69
CA VAL A 26 -10.76 5.07 6.09
C VAL A 26 -10.52 6.43 6.72
N ALA A 27 -9.79 7.33 6.04
CA ALA A 27 -9.53 8.70 6.49
C ALA A 27 -10.83 9.46 6.77
N TYR A 28 -11.79 9.38 5.84
CA TYR A 28 -13.08 10.06 5.94
C TYR A 28 -13.90 9.61 7.16
N ASN A 29 -13.80 8.33 7.51
CA ASN A 29 -14.50 7.73 8.62
C ASN A 29 -13.72 7.74 9.93
N ALA A 30 -12.54 8.37 9.96
CA ALA A 30 -11.74 8.46 11.17
C ALA A 30 -12.51 9.19 12.30
N PRO A 31 -12.31 8.83 13.57
CA PRO A 31 -12.99 9.48 14.70
C PRO A 31 -12.84 11.01 14.69
N GLU A 32 -11.66 11.50 14.31
CA GLU A 32 -11.33 12.93 14.21
C GLU A 32 -12.23 13.65 13.19
N MET A 33 -12.43 13.05 12.01
CA MET A 33 -13.32 13.58 10.98
C MET A 33 -14.77 13.59 11.46
N ARG A 34 -15.24 12.49 12.08
CA ARG A 34 -16.61 12.39 12.60
C ARG A 34 -16.89 13.38 13.72
N SER A 35 -15.93 13.60 14.61
CA SER A 35 -16.04 14.62 15.65
C SER A 35 -16.15 16.02 15.06
N LEU A 36 -15.36 16.33 14.03
CA LEU A 36 -15.44 17.61 13.35
C LEU A 36 -16.77 17.79 12.60
N ASP A 37 -17.25 16.75 11.92
CA ASP A 37 -18.55 16.74 11.25
C ASP A 37 -19.70 16.96 12.25
N SER A 38 -19.62 16.35 13.44
CA SER A 38 -20.60 16.56 14.50
C SER A 38 -20.62 18.01 14.99
N ILE A 39 -19.46 18.65 15.14
CA ILE A 39 -19.36 20.06 15.52
C ILE A 39 -19.97 20.97 14.45
N ILE A 40 -19.72 20.67 13.17
CA ILE A 40 -20.30 21.41 12.04
C ILE A 40 -21.83 21.28 12.05
N ALA A 41 -22.36 20.06 12.18
CA ALA A 41 -23.80 19.80 12.19
C ALA A 41 -24.52 20.44 13.40
N GLN A 42 -23.91 20.40 14.60
CA GLN A 42 -24.49 21.02 15.79
C GLN A 42 -24.63 22.54 15.65
N ARG A 43 -23.74 23.18 14.91
CA ARG A 43 -23.80 24.62 14.65
C ARG A 43 -24.97 25.01 13.76
N GLU A 44 -25.30 24.20 12.76
CA GLU A 44 -26.45 24.46 11.90
C GLU A 44 -27.77 24.44 12.69
N GLN A 45 -27.81 23.66 13.77
CA GLN A 45 -28.99 23.48 14.62
C GLN A 45 -29.01 24.45 15.82
N SER A 46 -27.87 24.93 16.26
CA SER A 46 -27.74 25.74 17.48
C SER A 46 -27.24 27.15 17.17
N THR A 47 -27.96 28.16 17.65
CA THR A 47 -27.50 29.56 17.66
C THR A 47 -26.37 29.80 18.66
N ALA A 48 -25.97 28.79 19.44
CA ALA A 48 -24.84 28.88 20.35
C ALA A 48 -23.54 29.06 19.55
N VAL A 49 -22.87 30.17 19.82
CA VAL A 49 -21.68 30.64 19.10
C VAL A 49 -20.51 29.67 19.30
N THR A 50 -20.31 28.77 18.36
CA THR A 50 -18.95 28.27 18.10
C THR A 50 -18.12 29.46 17.59
N PRO A 51 -16.90 29.69 18.13
CA PRO A 51 -16.17 30.93 17.87
C PRO A 51 -15.61 31.06 16.45
N LEU A 52 -15.59 29.97 15.67
CA LEU A 52 -15.01 29.96 14.32
C LEU A 52 -16.12 30.11 13.27
N PRO A 53 -15.93 30.81 12.14
CA PRO A 53 -16.83 30.79 10.97
C PRO A 53 -16.93 29.40 10.31
N VAL A 54 -18.01 29.11 9.56
CA VAL A 54 -18.24 27.78 8.97
C VAL A 54 -17.24 27.48 7.86
N GLU A 55 -16.83 28.51 7.12
CA GLU A 55 -15.83 28.45 6.07
C GLU A 55 -14.48 28.00 6.61
N ILE A 56 -14.14 28.42 7.85
CA ILE A 56 -12.92 27.98 8.53
C ILE A 56 -13.03 26.51 8.94
N LEU A 57 -14.19 26.07 9.44
CA LEU A 57 -14.40 24.66 9.79
C LEU A 57 -14.32 23.74 8.56
N LEU A 58 -14.93 24.13 7.44
CA LEU A 58 -14.83 23.39 6.18
C LEU A 58 -13.41 23.32 5.64
N ARG A 59 -12.63 24.40 5.79
CA ARG A 59 -11.21 24.41 5.42
C ARG A 59 -10.37 23.51 6.33
N ILE A 60 -10.61 23.54 7.64
CA ILE A 60 -9.98 22.62 8.60
C ILE A 60 -10.31 21.18 8.22
N ARG A 61 -11.56 20.89 7.92
CA ARG A 61 -12.04 19.56 7.52
C ARG A 61 -11.35 19.03 6.27
N SER A 62 -11.25 19.85 5.22
CA SER A 62 -10.56 19.48 3.98
C SER A 62 -9.06 19.21 4.21
N ASN A 63 -8.38 20.06 4.99
CA ASN A 63 -6.97 19.85 5.34
C ASN A 63 -6.77 18.61 6.22
N LEU A 64 -7.67 18.38 7.19
CA LEU A 64 -7.62 17.21 8.08
C LEU A 64 -7.75 15.92 7.28
N GLN A 65 -8.68 15.86 6.32
CA GLN A 65 -8.83 14.72 5.43
C GLN A 65 -7.54 14.43 4.65
N GLN A 66 -6.89 15.46 4.10
CA GLN A 66 -5.64 15.30 3.35
C GLN A 66 -4.50 14.79 4.25
N GLU A 67 -4.35 15.34 5.45
CA GLU A 67 -3.32 14.91 6.41
C GLU A 67 -3.56 13.49 6.93
N LEU A 68 -4.81 13.12 7.21
CA LEU A 68 -5.18 11.75 7.60
C LEU A 68 -4.90 10.77 6.47
N PHE A 69 -5.30 11.09 5.23
CA PHE A 69 -5.01 10.26 4.07
C PHE A 69 -3.51 10.04 3.89
N LYS A 70 -2.72 11.12 3.97
CA LYS A 70 -1.26 11.06 3.84
C LYS A 70 -0.63 10.21 4.94
N SER A 71 -1.01 10.43 6.20
CA SER A 71 -0.52 9.65 7.34
C SER A 71 -0.84 8.16 7.20
N LEU A 72 -2.07 7.83 6.78
CA LEU A 72 -2.49 6.45 6.51
C LEU A 72 -1.70 5.83 5.35
N ALA A 73 -1.41 6.59 4.29
CA ALA A 73 -0.61 6.11 3.17
C ALA A 73 0.83 5.80 3.61
N GLU A 74 1.47 6.68 4.40
CA GLU A 74 2.81 6.47 4.96
C GLU A 74 2.86 5.28 5.92
N GLU A 75 1.84 5.14 6.78
CA GLU A 75 1.70 4.00 7.71
C GLU A 75 1.49 2.69 6.96
N THR A 76 0.65 2.69 5.93
CA THR A 76 0.41 1.53 5.07
C THR A 76 1.66 1.17 4.29
N SER A 77 2.40 2.15 3.79
CA SER A 77 3.67 1.92 3.08
C SER A 77 4.72 1.26 3.98
N ARG A 78 4.85 1.69 5.23
CA ARG A 78 5.77 1.07 6.20
C ARG A 78 5.37 -0.38 6.50
N ALA A 79 4.08 -0.61 6.73
CA ALA A 79 3.58 -1.96 6.98
C ALA A 79 3.73 -2.88 5.76
N LEU A 80 3.63 -2.34 4.54
CA LEU A 80 3.89 -3.09 3.32
C LEU A 80 5.34 -3.55 3.26
N VAL A 81 6.29 -2.65 3.52
CA VAL A 81 7.72 -2.98 3.53
C VAL A 81 8.04 -4.02 4.60
N GLU A 82 7.44 -3.92 5.79
CA GLU A 82 7.59 -4.90 6.88
C GLU A 82 7.03 -6.28 6.50
N TYR A 83 5.87 -6.32 5.84
CA TYR A 83 5.31 -7.57 5.34
C TYR A 83 6.18 -8.18 4.22
N GLU A 84 6.66 -7.36 3.29
CA GLU A 84 7.58 -7.80 2.24
C GLU A 84 8.90 -8.32 2.84
N SER A 85 9.49 -7.67 3.84
CA SER A 85 10.70 -8.16 4.49
C SER A 85 10.46 -9.50 5.18
N THR A 86 9.32 -9.65 5.87
CA THR A 86 8.87 -10.90 6.51
C THR A 86 8.78 -12.06 5.51
N LEU A 87 8.31 -11.79 4.29
CA LEU A 87 8.25 -12.77 3.22
C LEU A 87 9.65 -13.17 2.74
N VAL A 88 10.55 -12.20 2.56
CA VAL A 88 11.89 -12.47 2.03
C VAL A 88 12.80 -13.14 3.06
N GLU A 89 12.66 -12.80 4.35
CA GLU A 89 13.38 -13.46 5.45
C GLU A 89 13.12 -14.98 5.53
N GLY A 90 12.01 -15.45 4.96
CA GLY A 90 11.69 -16.87 4.84
C GLY A 90 12.53 -17.65 3.82
N LEU A 91 13.32 -16.95 3.00
CA LEU A 91 14.12 -17.56 1.95
C LEU A 91 15.56 -17.79 2.40
N CYS A 92 16.14 -18.90 1.95
CA CYS A 92 17.59 -19.03 1.92
C CYS A 92 18.17 -18.13 0.81
N ALA A 93 19.48 -17.86 0.87
CA ALA A 93 20.15 -17.01 -0.11
C ALA A 93 19.95 -17.53 -1.56
N ASP A 94 20.05 -18.84 -1.78
CA ASP A 94 19.92 -19.42 -3.13
C ASP A 94 18.51 -19.26 -3.68
N CYS A 95 17.47 -19.48 -2.85
CA CYS A 95 16.09 -19.25 -3.26
C CYS A 95 15.79 -17.77 -3.49
N TYR A 96 16.39 -16.87 -2.70
CA TYR A 96 16.26 -15.43 -2.93
C TYR A 96 16.82 -15.04 -4.31
N TRP A 97 18.05 -15.45 -4.62
CA TRP A 97 18.69 -15.16 -5.91
C TRP A 97 17.91 -15.76 -7.07
N TRP A 98 17.48 -17.02 -6.93
CA TRP A 98 16.68 -17.67 -7.96
C TRP A 98 15.36 -16.92 -8.24
N ASN A 99 14.61 -16.53 -7.20
CA ASN A 99 13.37 -15.77 -7.42
C ASN A 99 13.65 -14.38 -8.01
N SER A 100 14.71 -13.71 -7.55
CA SER A 100 15.12 -12.41 -8.09
C SER A 100 15.51 -12.49 -9.57
N ASP A 101 16.20 -13.55 -9.98
CA ASP A 101 16.66 -13.73 -11.35
C ASP A 101 15.52 -14.14 -12.30
N ILE A 102 14.59 -14.97 -11.82
CA ILE A 102 13.48 -15.50 -12.63
C ILE A 102 12.31 -14.52 -12.74
N TYR A 103 11.91 -13.91 -11.62
CA TYR A 103 10.70 -13.09 -11.53
C TYR A 103 11.00 -11.59 -11.35
N GLY A 104 12.27 -11.21 -11.14
CA GLY A 104 12.69 -9.85 -10.87
C GLY A 104 12.70 -9.49 -9.38
N GLN A 105 13.02 -8.24 -9.08
CA GLN A 105 13.18 -7.75 -7.69
C GLN A 105 11.84 -7.51 -6.97
N ASP A 106 10.69 -7.57 -7.65
CA ASP A 106 9.39 -7.39 -7.00
C ASP A 106 8.96 -8.69 -6.32
N VAL A 107 8.93 -8.68 -4.98
CA VAL A 107 8.49 -9.82 -4.15
C VAL A 107 7.07 -10.27 -4.51
N TRP A 108 6.21 -9.35 -4.95
CA TRP A 108 4.84 -9.69 -5.32
C TRP A 108 4.76 -10.49 -6.61
N ALA A 109 5.70 -10.30 -7.54
CA ALA A 109 5.81 -11.18 -8.70
C ALA A 109 6.06 -12.63 -8.25
N TRP A 110 6.79 -12.85 -7.17
CA TRP A 110 7.05 -14.19 -6.64
C TRP A 110 5.76 -14.79 -6.06
N VAL A 111 5.04 -13.98 -5.26
CA VAL A 111 3.77 -14.38 -4.64
C VAL A 111 2.71 -14.71 -5.69
N GLU A 112 2.58 -13.90 -6.73
CA GLU A 112 1.65 -14.14 -7.84
C GLU A 112 1.99 -15.44 -8.60
N ASN A 113 3.27 -15.81 -8.66
CA ASN A 113 3.75 -17.06 -9.26
C ASN A 113 3.77 -18.26 -8.29
N GLY A 114 3.10 -18.15 -7.13
CA GLY A 114 2.86 -19.27 -6.22
C GLY A 114 3.80 -19.35 -5.02
N TYR A 115 4.67 -18.36 -4.81
CA TYR A 115 5.39 -18.24 -3.54
C TYR A 115 4.40 -18.00 -2.39
N ARG A 116 4.47 -18.82 -1.33
CA ARG A 116 3.50 -18.82 -0.21
C ARG A 116 4.13 -18.84 1.18
N GLY A 117 5.45 -18.73 1.30
CA GLY A 117 6.11 -18.78 2.61
C GLY A 117 7.52 -19.33 2.54
N PRO A 118 8.06 -19.82 3.68
CA PRO A 118 9.47 -20.16 3.78
C PRO A 118 9.92 -21.21 2.76
N CYS A 119 11.19 -21.12 2.33
CA CYS A 119 11.74 -22.07 1.36
C CYS A 119 11.84 -23.48 1.95
N SER A 120 11.62 -24.50 1.10
CA SER A 120 11.78 -25.90 1.48
C SER A 120 13.24 -26.38 1.50
N CYS A 121 14.23 -25.50 1.35
CA CYS A 121 15.64 -25.85 1.48
C CYS A 121 15.97 -26.22 2.94
N CYS A 122 16.54 -27.40 3.18
CA CYS A 122 17.00 -27.79 4.52
C CYS A 122 18.34 -27.09 4.79
N VAL A 123 18.35 -26.11 5.70
CA VAL A 123 19.59 -25.58 6.27
C VAL A 123 19.72 -26.16 7.67
N VAL A 124 20.80 -26.90 7.93
CA VAL A 124 21.06 -27.48 9.25
C VAL A 124 21.66 -26.39 10.16
N GLY A 125 21.02 -26.09 11.30
CA GLY A 125 21.54 -25.20 12.36
C GLY A 125 20.60 -24.05 12.76
N ASP A 126 21.03 -23.21 13.70
CA ASP A 126 20.25 -22.09 14.29
C ASP A 126 19.86 -20.98 13.30
N ASN A 127 20.38 -21.03 12.07
CA ASN A 127 20.07 -20.09 10.98
C ASN A 127 19.08 -20.68 9.98
N ASP A 128 18.19 -21.57 10.40
CA ASP A 128 17.15 -22.12 9.52
C ASP A 128 16.14 -21.01 9.18
N PRO A 129 16.06 -20.55 7.91
CA PRO A 129 15.12 -19.51 7.49
C PRO A 129 13.65 -19.92 7.67
N ARG A 130 13.39 -21.20 7.94
CA ARG A 130 12.06 -21.72 8.26
C ARG A 130 11.61 -21.42 9.68
N VAL A 131 12.54 -21.13 10.60
CA VAL A 131 12.19 -20.72 11.97
C VAL A 131 12.04 -19.20 11.97
N PRO A 132 10.82 -18.66 11.95
CA PRO A 132 10.62 -17.22 11.96
C PRO A 132 11.07 -16.64 13.29
N SER A 133 11.64 -15.43 13.25
CA SER A 133 11.82 -14.61 14.46
C SER A 133 10.45 -14.36 15.11
N PRO A 134 10.40 -14.06 16.43
CA PRO A 134 9.14 -13.76 17.09
C PRO A 134 8.41 -12.57 16.46
N GLU A 135 9.14 -11.56 15.99
CA GLU A 135 8.58 -10.42 15.26
C GLU A 135 7.96 -10.86 13.93
N ARG A 136 8.66 -11.71 13.16
CA ARG A 136 8.16 -12.27 11.90
C ARG A 136 6.93 -13.13 12.11
N GLN A 137 6.92 -13.98 13.14
CA GLN A 137 5.77 -14.80 13.48
C GLN A 137 4.56 -13.92 13.79
N GLN A 138 4.73 -12.84 14.55
CA GLN A 138 3.65 -11.90 14.86
C GLN A 138 3.03 -11.28 13.60
N VAL A 139 3.86 -10.90 12.62
CA VAL A 139 3.39 -10.37 11.33
C VAL A 139 2.63 -11.45 10.53
N LEU A 140 3.14 -12.69 10.49
CA LEU A 140 2.48 -13.78 9.78
C LEU A 140 1.13 -14.15 10.44
N ASP A 141 1.09 -14.25 11.76
CA ASP A 141 -0.12 -14.55 12.55
C ASP A 141 -1.22 -13.50 12.33
N LEU A 142 -0.83 -12.23 12.13
CA LEU A 142 -1.77 -11.16 11.83
C LEU A 142 -2.59 -11.43 10.55
N TYR A 143 -2.00 -12.14 9.59
CA TYR A 143 -2.55 -12.39 8.26
C TYR A 143 -2.90 -13.85 7.96
N GLU A 144 -2.79 -14.78 8.92
CA GLU A 144 -3.06 -16.21 8.73
C GLU A 144 -4.45 -16.49 8.12
N ASP A 145 -5.46 -15.69 8.48
CA ASP A 145 -6.84 -15.81 7.98
C ASP A 145 -7.03 -15.34 6.51
N PHE A 146 -5.98 -14.82 5.86
CA PHE A 146 -6.06 -14.22 4.52
C PHE A 146 -5.28 -15.02 3.49
N ASP A 147 -5.95 -15.39 2.39
CA ASP A 147 -5.28 -15.88 1.19
C ASP A 147 -4.70 -14.67 0.42
N ILE A 148 -3.48 -14.28 0.79
CA ILE A 148 -2.76 -13.17 0.19
C ILE A 148 -1.93 -13.70 -0.98
N SER A 149 -2.45 -13.48 -2.19
CA SER A 149 -1.80 -13.81 -3.47
C SER A 149 -1.41 -12.58 -4.30
N SER A 150 -1.81 -11.38 -3.87
CA SER A 150 -1.43 -10.11 -4.53
C SER A 150 -1.37 -8.96 -3.53
N ARG A 151 -0.63 -7.90 -3.90
CA ARG A 151 -0.51 -6.68 -3.10
C ARG A 151 -1.87 -6.01 -2.85
N ALA A 152 -2.79 -6.14 -3.81
CA ALA A 152 -4.18 -5.73 -3.71
C ALA A 152 -4.98 -6.46 -2.61
N GLN A 153 -4.72 -7.76 -2.42
CA GLN A 153 -5.36 -8.53 -1.37
C GLN A 153 -4.74 -8.21 -0.01
N TRP A 154 -3.43 -8.02 0.03
CA TRP A 154 -2.73 -7.60 1.25
C TRP A 154 -3.25 -6.27 1.80
N ILE A 155 -3.40 -5.22 0.97
CA ILE A 155 -3.89 -3.93 1.49
C ILE A 155 -5.31 -4.03 2.05
N ARG A 156 -6.16 -4.88 1.45
CA ARG A 156 -7.51 -5.15 1.98
C ARG A 156 -7.44 -5.87 3.31
N ALA A 157 -6.51 -6.83 3.45
CA ALA A 157 -6.27 -7.55 4.68
C ALA A 157 -5.79 -6.60 5.79
N TYR A 158 -4.79 -5.77 5.47
CA TYR A 158 -4.24 -4.74 6.33
C TYR A 158 -5.33 -3.80 6.85
N ILE A 159 -6.10 -3.18 5.95
CA ILE A 159 -7.15 -2.23 6.33
C ILE A 159 -8.23 -2.92 7.18
N SER A 160 -8.63 -4.13 6.80
CA SER A 160 -9.65 -4.89 7.53
C SER A 160 -9.20 -5.22 8.96
N LYS A 161 -7.96 -5.71 9.13
CA LYS A 161 -7.41 -6.06 10.44
C LYS A 161 -7.03 -4.84 11.26
N LYS A 162 -6.68 -3.70 10.68
CA LYS A 162 -6.19 -2.54 11.43
C LYS A 162 -7.30 -1.55 11.79
N TYR A 163 -8.07 -1.11 10.80
CA TYR A 163 -9.04 -0.03 10.99
C TYR A 163 -10.49 -0.55 11.13
N LEU A 164 -10.77 -1.78 10.67
CA LEU A 164 -12.13 -2.33 10.64
C LEU A 164 -12.35 -3.46 11.68
N ARG A 165 -11.59 -3.49 12.78
CA ARG A 165 -11.59 -4.58 13.81
C ARG A 165 -12.95 -4.89 14.45
N SER A 166 -13.89 -3.95 14.39
CA SER A 166 -15.14 -3.98 15.16
C SER A 166 -16.23 -4.82 14.45
N HIS A 167 -16.26 -6.15 14.61
CA HIS A 167 -17.47 -7.01 14.70
C HIS A 167 -17.72 -8.26 13.83
N THR A 168 -17.06 -8.59 12.71
CA THR A 168 -17.32 -9.90 12.04
C THR A 168 -16.15 -10.41 11.20
N LYS A 169 -15.98 -11.75 11.14
CA LYS A 169 -14.94 -12.44 10.35
C LYS A 169 -15.25 -12.34 8.84
N GLY A 170 -14.37 -11.72 8.04
CA GLY A 170 -14.39 -11.89 6.57
C GLY A 170 -13.82 -10.76 5.69
N HIS A 171 -13.24 -11.16 4.55
CA HIS A 171 -12.64 -10.30 3.50
C HIS A 171 -13.60 -9.33 2.80
N LYS A 172 -14.91 -9.57 2.90
CA LYS A 172 -15.93 -8.75 2.23
C LYS A 172 -16.06 -7.33 2.81
N ARG A 173 -15.43 -7.07 3.97
CA ARG A 173 -15.63 -5.85 4.74
C ARG A 173 -14.98 -4.60 4.17
N ALA A 174 -13.74 -4.67 3.68
CA ALA A 174 -13.06 -3.47 3.18
C ALA A 174 -13.87 -2.79 2.06
N TRP A 175 -14.45 -3.58 1.18
CA TRP A 175 -15.25 -3.07 0.07
C TRP A 175 -16.71 -2.79 0.39
N SER A 176 -17.31 -3.48 1.36
CA SER A 176 -18.62 -3.08 1.87
C SER A 176 -18.52 -1.71 2.56
N PHE A 177 -17.44 -1.48 3.31
CA PHE A 177 -17.14 -0.22 3.94
C PHE A 177 -16.92 0.92 2.92
N VAL A 178 -16.17 0.67 1.85
CA VAL A 178 -16.08 1.64 0.72
C VAL A 178 -17.45 1.88 0.10
N LYS A 179 -18.27 0.83 -0.10
CA LYS A 179 -19.63 0.97 -0.64
C LYS A 179 -20.51 1.85 0.24
N GLU A 180 -20.48 1.64 1.54
CA GLU A 180 -21.22 2.45 2.53
C GLU A 180 -20.74 3.90 2.51
N THR A 181 -19.43 4.11 2.41
CA THR A 181 -18.83 5.46 2.29
C THR A 181 -19.25 6.14 0.99
N LEU A 182 -19.22 5.45 -0.16
CA LEU A 182 -19.66 6.02 -1.43
C LEU A 182 -21.16 6.30 -1.45
N ALA A 183 -21.96 5.46 -0.81
CA ALA A 183 -23.41 5.63 -0.74
C ALA A 183 -23.80 6.92 0.00
N SER A 184 -23.03 7.37 1.00
CA SER A 184 -23.30 8.66 1.67
C SER A 184 -23.09 9.88 0.76
N PHE A 185 -22.35 9.72 -0.34
CA PHE A 185 -22.19 10.74 -1.38
C PHE A 185 -23.16 10.58 -2.55
N GLY A 186 -24.03 9.58 -2.55
CA GLY A 186 -24.88 9.25 -3.70
C GLY A 186 -24.11 8.61 -4.85
N CYS A 187 -23.00 7.92 -4.54
CA CYS A 187 -22.13 7.27 -5.51
C CYS A 187 -22.15 5.75 -5.34
N GLU A 188 -21.89 5.04 -6.43
CA GLU A 188 -21.61 3.61 -6.42
C GLU A 188 -20.32 3.31 -7.17
N HIS A 189 -19.74 2.15 -6.89
CA HIS A 189 -18.56 1.69 -7.60
C HIS A 189 -18.88 0.47 -8.45
N GLU A 190 -18.40 0.48 -9.68
CA GLU A 190 -18.37 -0.67 -10.56
C GLU A 190 -16.94 -1.18 -10.63
N ARG A 191 -16.73 -2.44 -10.23
CA ARG A 191 -15.49 -3.11 -10.57
C ARG A 191 -15.65 -3.68 -11.96
N LYS A 192 -14.86 -3.17 -12.90
CA LYS A 192 -14.59 -3.91 -14.14
C LYS A 192 -13.96 -5.23 -13.74
N THR A 193 -14.77 -6.28 -13.63
CA THR A 193 -14.27 -7.64 -13.65
C THR A 193 -13.67 -7.81 -15.02
N VAL A 194 -12.34 -7.75 -15.10
CA VAL A 194 -11.66 -8.14 -16.33
C VAL A 194 -12.12 -9.57 -16.59
N PRO A 195 -12.87 -9.84 -17.67
CA PRO A 195 -13.32 -11.19 -17.94
C PRO A 195 -12.07 -12.07 -17.97
N PRO A 196 -12.10 -13.26 -17.34
CA PRO A 196 -10.94 -14.14 -17.32
C PRO A 196 -10.47 -14.32 -18.76
N PRO A 197 -9.15 -14.23 -19.03
CA PRO A 197 -8.65 -14.44 -20.37
C PRO A 197 -9.20 -15.77 -20.87
N LYS A 198 -9.90 -15.74 -22.02
CA LYS A 198 -10.42 -16.96 -22.64
C LYS A 198 -9.24 -17.91 -22.80
N ALA A 199 -9.39 -19.15 -22.35
CA ALA A 199 -8.31 -20.14 -22.44
C ALA A 199 -7.81 -20.17 -23.89
N PRO A 200 -6.49 -19.99 -24.11
CA PRO A 200 -5.94 -19.96 -25.45
C PRO A 200 -6.25 -21.30 -26.13
N THR A 201 -6.94 -21.25 -27.27
CA THR A 201 -7.37 -22.43 -28.02
C THR A 201 -6.23 -23.10 -28.80
N ASP A 202 -5.08 -22.43 -28.93
CA ASP A 202 -3.91 -22.92 -29.66
C ASP A 202 -2.59 -22.49 -29.00
N ALA A 203 -1.57 -23.35 -29.09
CA ALA A 203 -0.24 -23.10 -28.50
C ALA A 203 0.47 -21.88 -29.10
N ALA A 204 0.12 -21.49 -30.34
CA ALA A 204 0.62 -20.28 -30.98
C ALA A 204 -0.03 -19.01 -30.41
N GLY A 205 -1.32 -19.08 -30.03
CA GLY A 205 -2.03 -18.01 -29.33
C GLY A 205 -1.41 -17.70 -27.96
N VAL A 206 -0.92 -18.71 -27.24
CA VAL A 206 -0.30 -18.54 -25.91
C VAL A 206 0.86 -17.54 -25.92
N ILE A 207 1.78 -17.62 -26.89
CA ILE A 207 2.96 -16.73 -26.94
C ILE A 207 2.57 -15.33 -27.39
N ALA A 208 1.64 -15.22 -28.34
CA ALA A 208 1.13 -13.92 -28.79
C ALA A 208 0.32 -13.22 -27.71
N ASP A 209 -0.46 -13.96 -26.92
CA ASP A 209 -1.24 -13.46 -25.78
C ASP A 209 -0.35 -13.13 -24.58
N LEU A 210 0.73 -13.87 -24.33
CA LEU A 210 1.75 -13.50 -23.33
C LEU A 210 2.44 -12.18 -23.71
N LYS A 211 2.82 -12.02 -24.99
CA LYS A 211 3.41 -10.76 -25.48
C LYS A 211 2.40 -9.62 -25.52
N LYS A 212 1.14 -9.88 -25.87
CA LYS A 212 0.04 -8.89 -25.80
C LYS A 212 -0.34 -8.55 -24.37
N ALA A 213 -0.27 -9.47 -23.41
CA ALA A 213 -0.46 -9.20 -22.00
C ALA A 213 0.68 -8.34 -21.46
N GLN A 214 1.93 -8.67 -21.81
CA GLN A 214 3.10 -7.85 -21.48
C GLN A 214 3.04 -6.44 -22.10
N THR A 215 2.48 -6.27 -23.30
CA THR A 215 2.37 -4.95 -23.97
C THR A 215 1.08 -4.19 -23.66
N ARG A 216 -0.07 -4.84 -23.40
CA ARG A 216 -1.27 -4.21 -22.82
C ARG A 216 -1.02 -3.73 -21.39
N ASN A 217 -0.08 -4.35 -20.68
CA ASN A 217 0.46 -3.85 -19.42
C ASN A 217 1.31 -2.57 -19.58
N GLY A 218 1.30 -1.92 -20.75
CA GLY A 218 1.74 -0.53 -20.93
C GLY A 218 0.93 0.48 -20.10
N TYR A 219 -0.28 0.11 -19.64
CA TYR A 219 -0.76 0.60 -18.34
C TYR A 219 0.04 -0.15 -17.28
N ALA A 220 1.19 0.41 -16.92
CA ALA A 220 2.05 -0.09 -15.86
C ALA A 220 1.17 -0.57 -14.70
N THR A 221 1.17 -1.90 -14.55
CA THR A 221 0.65 -2.70 -13.45
C THR A 221 0.22 -1.85 -12.26
N ALA A 222 -1.06 -1.48 -12.23
CA ALA A 222 -1.65 -0.87 -11.04
C ALA A 222 -1.41 -1.87 -9.91
N SER A 223 -0.47 -1.52 -9.04
CA SER A 223 0.16 -2.42 -8.08
C SER A 223 -0.86 -3.07 -7.14
N PHE A 224 -2.06 -2.50 -7.07
CA PHE A 224 -3.16 -2.93 -6.20
C PHE A 224 -4.43 -3.32 -6.99
N GLY A 225 -4.29 -3.64 -8.28
CA GLY A 225 -5.37 -4.17 -9.13
C GLY A 225 -5.98 -3.13 -10.07
N ALA A 226 -6.98 -3.55 -10.84
CA ALA A 226 -7.62 -2.68 -11.83
C ALA A 226 -8.26 -1.43 -11.19
N PRO A 227 -8.27 -0.29 -11.90
CA PRO A 227 -8.99 0.91 -11.47
C PRO A 227 -10.45 0.61 -11.13
N VAL A 228 -10.93 1.27 -10.09
CA VAL A 228 -12.34 1.28 -9.70
C VAL A 228 -13.01 2.43 -10.42
N ILE A 229 -14.11 2.14 -11.10
CA ILE A 229 -14.91 3.18 -11.76
C ILE A 229 -16.00 3.59 -10.78
N ILE A 230 -16.03 4.87 -10.42
CA ILE A 230 -17.07 5.45 -9.58
C ILE A 230 -18.05 6.19 -10.49
N ARG A 231 -19.35 6.03 -10.21
CA ARG A 231 -20.43 6.75 -10.89
C ARG A 231 -21.49 7.17 -9.87
N GLN A 232 -22.31 8.14 -10.26
CA GLN A 232 -23.48 8.51 -9.45
C GLN A 232 -24.46 7.33 -9.41
N SER A 233 -25.05 7.07 -8.24
CA SER A 233 -26.06 6.01 -8.10
C SER A 233 -27.36 6.43 -8.77
N ALA A 234 -28.04 5.49 -9.42
CA ALA A 234 -29.33 5.73 -10.09
C ALA A 234 -30.39 6.38 -9.17
N SER A 235 -30.33 6.15 -7.85
CA SER A 235 -31.25 6.76 -6.89
C SER A 235 -31.09 8.28 -6.70
N VAL A 236 -30.00 8.88 -7.19
CA VAL A 236 -29.69 10.31 -7.03
C VAL A 236 -29.66 11.05 -8.38
N GLN A 237 -29.74 10.33 -9.51
CA GLN A 237 -29.64 10.91 -10.86
C GLN A 237 -30.66 12.03 -11.13
N ASP A 238 -31.87 11.92 -10.59
CA ASP A 238 -32.91 12.94 -10.79
C ASP A 238 -32.72 14.19 -9.90
N ALA A 239 -31.89 14.11 -8.86
CA ALA A 239 -31.79 15.14 -7.82
C ALA A 239 -30.58 16.07 -8.00
N GLU A 240 -29.48 15.57 -8.56
CA GLU A 240 -28.21 16.32 -8.68
C GLU A 240 -27.48 15.94 -9.96
N ASP A 241 -26.81 16.91 -10.59
CA ASP A 241 -25.93 16.66 -11.74
C ASP A 241 -24.76 15.75 -11.33
N ALA A 242 -24.51 14.69 -12.11
CA ALA A 242 -23.45 13.73 -11.87
C ALA A 242 -22.06 14.39 -11.74
N ASP A 243 -21.75 15.44 -12.51
CA ASP A 243 -20.48 16.15 -12.42
C ASP A 243 -20.34 16.87 -11.06
N VAL A 244 -21.44 17.43 -10.54
CA VAL A 244 -21.45 18.08 -9.23
C VAL A 244 -21.24 17.04 -8.13
N THR A 245 -21.93 15.90 -8.20
CA THR A 245 -21.77 14.81 -7.23
C THR A 245 -20.34 14.26 -7.23
N LEU A 246 -19.74 14.02 -8.39
CA LEU A 246 -18.37 13.48 -8.49
C LEU A 246 -17.32 14.50 -8.07
N ARG A 247 -17.44 15.78 -8.42
CA ARG A 247 -16.53 16.84 -7.93
C ARG A 247 -16.63 17.02 -6.41
N ARG A 248 -17.82 16.85 -5.83
CA ARG A 248 -18.00 16.81 -4.38
C ARG A 248 -17.22 15.64 -3.81
N LEU A 249 -17.39 14.43 -4.34
CA LEU A 249 -16.68 13.24 -3.89
C LEU A 249 -15.15 13.41 -3.95
N GLU A 250 -14.61 13.91 -5.06
CA GLU A 250 -13.18 14.16 -5.24
C GLU A 250 -12.62 15.08 -4.17
N ARG A 251 -13.30 16.21 -3.93
CA ARG A 251 -12.91 17.20 -2.93
C ARG A 251 -12.96 16.64 -1.51
N GLU A 252 -14.02 15.91 -1.21
CA GLU A 252 -14.36 15.41 0.12
C GLU A 252 -13.52 14.22 0.54
N LEU A 253 -13.21 13.31 -0.39
CA LEU A 253 -12.34 12.18 -0.12
C LEU A 253 -10.85 12.50 -0.37
N ALA A 254 -10.55 13.66 -0.97
CA ALA A 254 -9.21 14.04 -1.41
C ALA A 254 -8.57 13.03 -2.38
N ILE A 255 -9.40 12.35 -3.18
CA ILE A 255 -8.95 11.37 -4.19
C ILE A 255 -8.60 12.07 -5.49
N LYS A 256 -7.58 11.57 -6.18
CA LYS A 256 -7.18 12.07 -7.50
C LYS A 256 -7.64 11.10 -8.59
N PRO A 257 -8.33 11.57 -9.64
CA PRO A 257 -8.65 10.73 -10.79
C PRO A 257 -7.36 10.21 -11.43
N ILE A 258 -7.42 9.00 -11.96
CA ILE A 258 -6.35 8.49 -12.81
C ILE A 258 -6.41 9.31 -14.12
N PRO A 259 -5.31 9.97 -14.52
CA PRO A 259 -5.30 10.72 -15.77
C PRO A 259 -5.57 9.78 -16.93
N THR A 260 -6.46 10.20 -17.84
CA THR A 260 -6.80 9.46 -19.05
C THR A 260 -5.65 9.46 -20.06
N SER A 261 -4.73 10.42 -19.93
CA SER A 261 -3.55 10.53 -20.77
C SER A 261 -2.51 9.45 -20.40
N PRO A 262 -2.10 8.59 -21.35
CA PRO A 262 -1.10 7.56 -21.11
C PRO A 262 0.32 8.10 -20.84
N CYS A 263 0.56 9.41 -21.02
CA CYS A 263 1.88 10.01 -20.83
C CYS A 263 2.19 10.39 -19.37
N GLU A 264 1.20 10.44 -18.48
CA GLU A 264 1.41 10.78 -17.07
C GLU A 264 1.45 9.52 -16.22
N ALA A 265 2.64 8.97 -16.04
CA ALA A 265 2.88 7.91 -15.06
C ALA A 265 2.73 8.48 -13.65
N VAL A 266 1.50 8.53 -13.13
CA VAL A 266 1.26 8.91 -11.75
C VAL A 266 1.81 7.80 -10.86
N GLN A 267 2.66 8.12 -9.89
CA GLN A 267 3.14 7.14 -8.91
C GLN A 267 2.00 6.73 -7.96
N PRO A 268 1.93 5.47 -7.50
CA PRO A 268 0.98 5.06 -6.45
C PRO A 268 1.20 5.88 -5.18
N SER A 269 0.13 6.25 -4.47
CA SER A 269 0.24 7.01 -3.22
C SER A 269 0.99 6.24 -2.13
N ILE A 270 0.96 4.91 -2.22
CA ILE A 270 1.80 4.01 -1.44
C ILE A 270 3.07 3.76 -2.26
N SER A 271 4.04 4.66 -2.13
CA SER A 271 5.30 4.57 -2.86
C SER A 271 6.27 3.60 -2.17
N SER A 272 6.64 2.51 -2.85
CA SER A 272 7.64 1.55 -2.37
C SER A 272 9.08 2.00 -2.65
N GLU A 273 9.41 3.29 -2.50
CA GLU A 273 10.73 3.83 -2.86
C GLU A 273 11.89 3.14 -2.12
N GLY A 274 11.60 2.48 -1.00
CA GLY A 274 12.46 1.49 -0.36
C GLY A 274 11.90 0.07 -0.46
N SER A 275 11.86 -0.54 -1.66
CA SER A 275 11.51 -1.96 -1.81
C SER A 275 12.33 -2.80 -0.83
N ALA A 276 11.66 -3.65 -0.05
CA ALA A 276 12.31 -4.55 0.91
C ALA A 276 13.42 -5.36 0.24
N ALA A 277 13.28 -5.67 -1.06
CA ALA A 277 14.30 -6.33 -1.86
C ALA A 277 15.66 -5.61 -1.82
N ARG A 278 15.72 -4.27 -1.79
CA ARG A 278 17.00 -3.54 -1.69
C ARG A 278 17.66 -3.69 -0.33
N PHE A 279 16.88 -3.77 0.74
CA PHE A 279 17.40 -3.98 2.09
C PHE A 279 17.88 -5.42 2.26
N VAL A 280 17.09 -6.37 1.76
CA VAL A 280 17.40 -7.79 1.86
C VAL A 280 18.54 -8.19 0.93
N ASP A 281 18.65 -7.59 -0.27
CA ASP A 281 19.83 -7.70 -1.14
C ASP A 281 21.11 -7.27 -0.40
N LYS A 282 21.07 -6.17 0.38
CA LYS A 282 22.22 -5.77 1.21
C LYS A 282 22.53 -6.80 2.29
N ILE A 283 21.53 -7.37 2.95
CA ILE A 283 21.72 -8.39 4.00
C ILE A 283 22.29 -9.68 3.38
N PHE A 284 21.68 -10.19 2.31
CA PHE A 284 22.15 -11.42 1.67
C PHE A 284 23.51 -11.23 1.01
N LYS A 285 23.80 -10.09 0.38
CA LYS A 285 25.16 -9.78 -0.08
C LYS A 285 26.16 -9.78 1.07
N ARG A 286 25.80 -9.19 2.22
CA ARG A 286 26.65 -9.20 3.41
C ARG A 286 26.90 -10.63 3.92
N ASN A 287 25.85 -11.43 4.08
CA ASN A 287 25.93 -12.78 4.62
C ASN A 287 26.59 -13.76 3.62
N ALA A 288 26.39 -13.57 2.31
CA ALA A 288 27.07 -14.33 1.27
C ALA A 288 28.56 -14.01 1.26
N CYS A 289 28.93 -12.73 1.43
CA CYS A 289 30.34 -12.35 1.59
C CYS A 289 30.94 -12.93 2.87
N GLU A 290 30.20 -12.96 3.98
CA GLU A 290 30.65 -13.56 5.24
C GLU A 290 30.82 -15.09 5.13
N LYS A 291 29.85 -15.81 4.55
CA LYS A 291 29.96 -17.26 4.29
C LYS A 291 31.06 -17.59 3.29
N HIS A 292 31.25 -16.77 2.25
CA HIS A 292 32.36 -16.89 1.32
C HIS A 292 33.70 -16.67 2.04
N PHE A 293 33.77 -15.69 2.93
CA PHE A 293 34.95 -15.39 3.76
C PHE A 293 35.27 -16.52 4.75
N LEU A 294 34.25 -17.14 5.36
CA LEU A 294 34.43 -18.25 6.31
C LEU A 294 34.77 -19.58 5.61
N SER A 295 34.27 -19.80 4.40
CA SER A 295 34.55 -21.02 3.62
C SER A 295 35.91 -20.98 2.92
N GLN A 296 36.42 -19.80 2.57
CA GLN A 296 37.77 -19.63 2.04
C GLN A 296 38.77 -19.38 3.18
N ARG A 297 39.40 -20.46 3.69
CA ARG A 297 40.50 -20.40 4.69
C ARG A 297 41.82 -19.78 4.16
N VAL A 298 41.77 -18.91 3.17
CA VAL A 298 42.92 -18.18 2.62
C VAL A 298 42.48 -16.73 2.45
N PRO A 299 43.31 -15.72 2.79
CA PRO A 299 42.91 -14.31 2.81
C PRO A 299 42.36 -13.86 1.45
N ALA A 300 41.03 -13.83 1.33
CA ALA A 300 40.33 -13.36 0.15
C ALA A 300 40.49 -11.84 0.04
N LYS A 301 41.46 -11.40 -0.77
CA LYS A 301 41.74 -9.98 -1.04
C LYS A 301 40.76 -9.29 -2.01
N ASN A 302 39.72 -9.96 -2.53
CA ASN A 302 39.16 -9.51 -3.83
C ASN A 302 37.65 -9.22 -3.90
N CYS A 303 36.88 -9.20 -2.81
CA CYS A 303 35.53 -8.61 -2.90
C CYS A 303 35.65 -7.07 -2.81
N PHE A 304 35.67 -6.41 -3.96
CA PHE A 304 35.75 -4.95 -4.08
C PHE A 304 34.61 -4.23 -3.32
N GLU A 305 33.44 -4.85 -3.22
CA GLU A 305 32.29 -4.36 -2.45
C GLU A 305 32.50 -4.48 -0.93
N CYS A 306 33.14 -5.56 -0.44
CA CYS A 306 33.51 -5.67 0.99
C CYS A 306 34.58 -4.65 1.38
N LEU A 307 35.54 -4.38 0.50
CA LEU A 307 36.55 -3.34 0.71
C LEU A 307 35.92 -1.94 0.73
N LYS A 308 34.92 -1.66 -0.10
CA LYS A 308 34.15 -0.40 -0.05
C LYS A 308 33.31 -0.28 1.23
N LEU A 309 32.61 -1.34 1.63
CA LEU A 309 31.84 -1.36 2.88
C LEU A 309 32.74 -1.15 4.11
N ALA A 310 33.88 -1.84 4.18
CA ALA A 310 34.87 -1.66 5.23
C ALA A 310 35.51 -0.26 5.21
N ALA A 311 35.81 0.29 4.03
CA ALA A 311 36.38 1.64 3.88
C ALA A 311 35.38 2.76 4.22
N SER A 312 34.08 2.51 4.03
CA SER A 312 33.01 3.46 4.41
C SER A 312 32.69 3.45 5.91
N TYR A 313 33.17 2.44 6.63
CA TYR A 313 32.95 2.29 8.06
C TYR A 313 33.88 3.26 8.82
N LYS A 314 33.41 4.48 9.09
CA LYS A 314 34.01 5.29 10.15
C LYS A 314 33.71 4.58 11.47
N PRO A 315 34.72 4.04 12.20
CA PRO A 315 34.45 3.47 13.50
C PRO A 315 33.80 4.56 14.34
N ILE A 316 32.59 4.28 14.84
CA ILE A 316 31.96 5.08 15.88
C ILE A 316 32.85 4.88 17.11
N THR A 317 33.91 5.69 17.22
CA THR A 317 34.72 5.75 18.42
C THR A 317 33.79 6.18 19.53
N SER A 318 33.53 5.25 20.45
CA SER A 318 32.64 5.29 21.61
C SER A 318 32.82 6.50 22.56
N ARG A 319 33.73 7.44 22.26
CA ARG A 319 33.98 8.62 23.08
C ARG A 319 32.96 9.76 22.90
N THR A 320 32.27 9.88 21.78
CA THR A 320 31.31 11.00 21.56
C THR A 320 29.92 10.73 22.13
N LEU A 321 29.52 9.47 22.29
CA LEU A 321 28.22 9.09 22.87
C LEU A 321 28.18 9.23 24.40
N ILE A 322 29.31 9.08 25.09
CA ILE A 322 29.38 9.22 26.55
C ILE A 322 29.28 10.71 26.96
N VAL A 323 29.85 11.63 26.18
CA VAL A 323 29.78 13.07 26.49
C VAL A 323 28.37 13.64 26.21
N GLY A 324 27.69 13.16 25.16
CA GLY A 324 26.33 13.58 24.84
C GLY A 324 25.28 13.08 25.85
N ALA A 325 25.41 11.85 26.34
CA ALA A 325 24.49 11.28 27.32
C ALA A 325 24.61 11.96 28.71
N ILE A 326 25.82 12.36 29.11
CA ILE A 326 26.04 13.07 30.38
C ILE A 326 25.47 14.50 30.32
N SER A 327 25.60 15.20 29.18
CA SER A 327 24.98 16.53 29.01
C SER A 327 23.45 16.48 28.94
N ALA A 328 22.85 15.43 28.36
CA ALA A 328 21.39 15.27 28.33
C ALA A 328 20.81 14.96 29.71
N MET A 329 21.48 14.16 30.54
CA MET A 329 21.04 13.90 31.92
C MET A 329 21.15 15.15 32.83
N TYR A 330 22.17 15.99 32.63
CA TYR A 330 22.29 17.26 33.37
C TYR A 330 21.22 18.29 33.00
N LEU A 331 20.70 18.26 31.76
CA LEU A 331 19.64 19.18 31.33
C LEU A 331 18.26 18.78 31.91
N VAL A 332 17.98 17.48 32.00
CA VAL A 332 16.71 16.98 32.57
C VAL A 332 16.66 17.17 34.08
N ALA A 333 17.79 17.05 34.79
CA ALA A 333 17.86 17.29 36.23
C ALA A 333 17.63 18.76 36.64
N ARG A 334 17.78 19.72 35.71
CA ARG A 334 17.58 21.16 35.97
C ARG A 334 16.16 21.67 35.70
N VAL A 335 15.30 20.85 35.09
CA VAL A 335 13.90 21.21 34.80
C VAL A 335 12.94 20.65 35.85
N VAL A 336 13.43 19.80 36.75
CA VAL A 336 12.62 19.08 37.77
C VAL A 336 12.91 19.55 39.21
N PHE A 337 13.68 20.62 39.40
CA PHE A 337 13.88 21.27 40.71
C PHE A 337 13.65 22.78 40.64
#